data_AF-A0A6G0Y435-F1
#
_entry.id   AF-A0A6G0Y435-F1
#
_cell.length_a   1.000
_cell.length_b   1.000
_cell.length_c   1.000
_cell.angle_alpha   90.00
_cell.angle_beta   90.00
_cell.angle_gamma   90.00
#
_symmetry.space_group_name_H-M   'P 1'
#
loop_
_entity.id
_entity.type
_entity.pdbx_description
1 polymer ?
#
loop_
_entity_poly.entity_id
_entity_poly.type
_entity_poly.pdbx_seq_one_letter_code
_entity_poly.pdbx_strand_id
1 'polypeptide(L)'
;MTRTSWIEHKMNEEVLNEIDEERTVMNTIMKRTIKLIGHLLINNEFITIIMEEKIKGKRSRGKPRESFVNLSRSIIYNFNALK
;
A
#
# COMPACT_ATOMS: atom_id res chain seq x y z
N MET A 1 1.97 7.61 26.12
CA MET A 1 2.84 6.45 26.41
C MET A 1 2.50 5.87 27.78
N THR A 2 1.83 4.73 27.79
CA THR A 2 1.56 3.95 29.01
C THR A 2 2.83 3.21 29.46
N ARG A 3 3.01 3.02 30.78
CA ARG A 3 4.10 2.23 31.35
C ARG A 3 3.71 0.75 31.35
N THR A 4 3.87 0.08 30.22
CA THR A 4 3.60 -1.36 30.11
C THR A 4 4.73 -2.15 30.75
N SER A 5 4.39 -3.04 31.70
CA SER A 5 5.37 -3.94 32.32
C SER A 5 5.67 -5.09 31.37
N TRP A 6 6.96 -5.42 31.19
CA TRP A 6 7.38 -6.53 30.34
C TRP A 6 6.89 -7.91 30.85
N ILE A 7 6.57 -7.99 32.14
CA ILE A 7 6.09 -9.21 32.83
C ILE A 7 4.66 -9.55 32.40
N GLU A 8 3.87 -8.56 32.01
CA GLU A 8 2.47 -8.77 31.60
C GLU A 8 2.35 -9.48 30.25
N HIS A 9 3.45 -9.59 29.48
CA HIS A 9 3.50 -10.26 28.16
C HIS A 9 2.36 -9.85 27.21
N LYS A 10 1.89 -8.60 27.30
CA LYS A 10 0.80 -8.08 26.46
C LYS A 10 1.18 -8.08 24.99
N MET A 11 0.21 -8.37 24.13
CA MET A 11 0.42 -8.30 22.69
C MET A 11 0.50 -6.85 22.21
N ASN A 12 1.28 -6.59 21.16
CA ASN A 12 1.44 -5.25 20.58
C ASN A 12 0.10 -4.62 20.16
N GLU A 13 -0.84 -5.43 19.69
CA GLU A 13 -2.19 -4.98 19.32
C GLU A 13 -3.00 -4.54 20.55
N GLU A 14 -2.89 -5.24 21.67
CA GLU A 14 -3.58 -4.90 22.91
C GLU A 14 -3.05 -3.59 23.48
N VAL A 15 -1.72 -3.43 23.52
CA VAL A 15 -1.06 -2.20 23.97
C VAL A 15 -1.42 -1.03 23.06
N LEU A 16 -1.50 -1.25 21.75
CA LEU A 16 -1.88 -0.20 20.80
C LEU A 16 -3.34 0.24 21.01
N ASN A 17 -4.26 -0.71 21.24
CA ASN A 17 -5.66 -0.41 21.53
C ASN A 17 -5.82 0.32 22.88
N GLU A 18 -5.02 0.00 23.89
CA GLU A 18 -5.01 0.71 25.19
C GLU A 18 -4.56 2.17 25.08
N ILE A 19 -3.63 2.45 24.17
CA ILE A 19 -3.09 3.79 23.95
C ILE A 19 -4.07 4.63 23.10
N ASP A 20 -4.97 3.98 22.34
CA ASP A 20 -5.95 4.60 21.44
C ASP A 20 -5.31 5.59 20.44
N GLU A 21 -4.05 5.33 20.07
CA GLU A 21 -3.32 6.12 19.10
C GLU A 21 -3.37 5.47 17.72
N GLU A 22 -3.55 6.30 16.69
CA GLU A 22 -3.41 5.82 15.32
C GLU A 22 -1.96 5.44 14.99
N ARG A 23 -1.79 4.48 14.08
CA ARG A 23 -0.48 4.09 13.51
C ARG A 23 0.08 5.16 12.56
N THR A 24 0.26 6.38 13.05
CA THR A 24 0.68 7.57 12.30
C THR A 24 1.99 7.37 11.55
N VAL A 25 2.96 6.66 12.14
CA VAL A 25 4.25 6.32 11.51
C VAL A 25 4.02 5.38 10.32
N MET A 26 3.20 4.34 10.48
CA MET A 26 2.89 3.40 9.40
C MET A 26 2.15 4.12 8.26
N ASN A 27 1.19 4.97 8.60
CA ASN A 27 0.47 5.81 7.63
C ASN A 27 1.43 6.74 6.86
N THR A 28 2.43 7.30 7.56
CA THR A 28 3.44 8.17 6.95
C THR A 28 4.36 7.40 6.01
N ILE A 29 4.84 6.23 6.43
CA ILE A 29 5.66 5.35 5.60
C ILE A 29 4.88 4.96 4.34
N MET A 30 3.63 4.52 4.50
CA MET A 30 2.77 4.14 3.38
C MET A 30 2.58 5.30 2.38
N LYS A 31 2.28 6.50 2.87
CA LYS A 31 2.17 7.71 2.01
C LYS A 31 3.46 7.98 1.24
N ARG A 32 4.62 7.84 1.87
CA ARG A 32 5.94 8.02 1.22
C ARG A 32 6.21 6.93 0.18
N THR A 33 5.89 5.68 0.47
CA THR A 33 6.05 4.56 -0.45
C THR A 33 5.19 4.74 -1.70
N ILE A 34 3.92 5.14 -1.54
CA ILE A 34 3.03 5.43 -2.68
C ILE A 34 3.60 6.57 -3.53
N LYS A 35 4.11 7.64 -2.91
CA LYS A 35 4.74 8.76 -3.63
C LYS A 35 5.98 8.31 -4.41
N LEU A 36 6.82 7.46 -3.82
CA LEU A 36 7.99 6.88 -4.47
C LEU A 36 7.59 6.02 -5.67
N ILE A 37 6.62 5.12 -5.51
CA ILE A 37 6.11 4.28 -6.59
C ILE A 37 5.55 5.16 -7.72
N GLY A 38 4.77 6.19 -7.39
CA GLY A 38 4.28 7.15 -8.37
C GLY A 38 5.42 7.82 -9.17
N HIS A 39 6.48 8.28 -8.49
CA HIS A 39 7.65 8.84 -9.17
C HIS A 39 8.38 7.82 -10.06
N LEU A 40 8.51 6.57 -9.62
CA LEU A 40 9.15 5.49 -10.40
C LEU A 40 8.34 5.16 -11.67
N LEU A 41 7.02 5.12 -11.57
CA LEU A 41 6.14 4.86 -12.71
C LEU A 41 6.14 6.02 -13.72
N ILE A 42 6.22 7.27 -13.27
CA ILE A 42 6.24 8.41 -14.20
C ILE A 42 7.56 8.47 -14.98
N ASN A 43 8.69 8.21 -14.32
CA ASN A 43 10.02 8.46 -14.87
C ASN A 43 10.68 7.22 -15.49
N ASN A 44 10.11 6.03 -15.33
CA ASN A 44 10.70 4.79 -15.82
C ASN A 44 9.68 3.93 -16.57
N GLU A 45 9.80 3.94 -17.90
CA GLU A 45 8.93 3.16 -18.79
C GLU A 45 9.08 1.65 -18.58
N PHE A 46 10.29 1.15 -18.28
CA PHE A 46 10.52 -0.27 -17.99
C PHE A 46 9.80 -0.73 -16.72
N ILE A 47 9.92 0.02 -15.63
CA ILE A 47 9.23 -0.29 -14.37
C ILE A 47 7.72 -0.23 -14.58
N THR A 48 7.25 0.73 -15.36
CA THR A 48 5.82 0.84 -15.72
C THR A 48 5.34 -0.35 -16.52
N ILE A 49 6.12 -0.79 -17.52
CA ILE A 49 5.78 -1.97 -18.34
C ILE A 49 5.68 -3.25 -17.50
N ILE A 50 6.62 -3.43 -16.56
CA ILE A 50 6.65 -4.58 -15.66
C ILE A 50 5.46 -4.52 -14.69
N MET A 51 5.24 -3.36 -14.05
CA MET A 51 4.19 -3.16 -13.05
C MET A 51 2.77 -3.17 -13.64
N GLU A 52 2.58 -2.67 -14.86
CA GLU A 52 1.29 -2.66 -15.56
C GLU A 52 1.02 -3.98 -16.31
N GLU A 53 1.90 -4.99 -16.20
CA GLU A 53 1.86 -6.22 -16.99
C GLU A 53 1.52 -5.93 -18.46
N LYS A 54 2.30 -5.07 -19.11
CA LYS A 54 2.08 -4.75 -20.53
C LYS A 54 2.45 -6.00 -21.35
N ILE A 55 1.49 -6.92 -21.47
CA ILE A 55 1.58 -8.17 -22.23
C ILE A 55 2.14 -7.84 -23.62
N LYS A 56 3.17 -8.59 -24.03
CA LYS A 56 3.89 -8.42 -25.29
C LYS A 56 2.91 -8.41 -26.47
N GLY A 57 2.60 -7.22 -27.02
CA GLY A 57 1.65 -7.04 -28.12
C GLY A 57 1.21 -5.59 -28.33
N LYS A 58 0.81 -5.22 -29.56
CA LYS A 58 0.21 -3.91 -29.85
C LYS A 58 -1.22 -3.87 -29.30
N ARG A 59 -1.50 -2.88 -28.45
CA ARG A 59 -2.82 -2.64 -27.86
C ARG A 59 -3.83 -2.27 -28.95
N SER A 60 -5.05 -2.82 -28.89
CA SER A 60 -6.17 -2.40 -29.75
C SER A 60 -6.59 -0.98 -29.41
N ARG A 61 -6.86 -0.17 -30.44
CA ARG A 61 -7.30 1.23 -30.30
C ARG A 61 -8.61 1.25 -29.49
N GLY A 62 -8.67 2.05 -28.42
CA GLY A 62 -9.87 2.20 -27.59
C GLY A 62 -9.97 1.31 -26.34
N LYS A 63 -9.06 0.35 -26.11
CA LYS A 63 -9.06 -0.40 -24.83
C LYS A 63 -8.54 0.50 -23.70
N PRO A 64 -9.35 0.81 -22.66
CA PRO A 64 -8.90 1.60 -21.52
C PRO A 64 -7.62 1.00 -20.93
N ARG A 65 -6.75 1.83 -20.37
CA ARG A 65 -5.71 1.31 -19.48
C ARG A 65 -6.47 0.63 -18.34
N GLU A 66 -6.28 -0.68 -18.14
CA GLU A 66 -6.37 -1.22 -16.79
C GLU A 66 -5.21 -0.59 -16.05
N SER A 67 -5.45 0.64 -15.62
CA SER A 67 -4.46 1.47 -15.01
C SER A 67 -4.14 0.86 -13.66
N PHE A 68 -2.95 1.17 -13.15
CA PHE A 68 -2.57 0.95 -11.77
C PHE A 68 -3.69 1.30 -10.75
N VAL A 69 -4.64 2.17 -11.10
CA VAL A 69 -5.85 2.47 -10.32
C VAL A 69 -6.72 1.24 -10.05
N ASN A 70 -6.90 0.33 -11.00
CA ASN A 70 -7.68 -0.90 -10.78
C ASN A 70 -6.93 -1.91 -9.91
N LEU A 71 -5.60 -2.04 -10.10
CA LEU A 71 -4.75 -2.90 -9.28
C LEU A 71 -4.62 -2.36 -7.85
N SER A 72 -4.35 -1.07 -7.68
CA SER A 72 -4.29 -0.42 -6.36
C SER A 72 -5.65 -0.43 -5.66
N ARG A 73 -6.77 -0.23 -6.37
CA ARG A 73 -8.12 -0.38 -5.82
C ARG A 73 -8.38 -1.81 -5.36
N SER A 74 -7.92 -2.83 -6.09
CA SER A 74 -7.98 -4.25 -5.69
C SER A 74 -7.13 -4.54 -4.44
N ILE A 75 -5.90 -4.01 -4.37
CA ILE A 75 -5.02 -4.16 -3.20
C ILE A 75 -5.61 -3.48 -1.97
N ILE A 76 -6.14 -2.25 -2.12
CA ILE A 76 -6.81 -1.51 -1.05
C ILE A 76 -8.08 -2.24 -0.59
N TYR A 77 -8.89 -2.79 -1.52
CA TYR A 77 -10.08 -3.58 -1.17
C TYR A 77 -9.72 -4.84 -0.40
N ASN A 78 -8.69 -5.57 -0.83
CA ASN A 78 -8.22 -6.78 -0.14
C ASN A 78 -7.64 -6.49 1.25
N PHE A 79 -6.98 -5.34 1.43
CA PHE A 79 -6.46 -4.93 2.74
C PHE A 79 -7.58 -4.55 3.72
N ASN A 80 -8.62 -3.86 3.23
CA ASN A 80 -9.80 -3.53 4.05
C ASN A 80 -10.68 -4.76 4.35
N ALA A 81 -10.62 -5.82 3.53
CA ALA A 81 -11.32 -7.08 3.76
C ALA A 81 -10.61 -8.03 4.75
N LEU A 82 -9.38 -7.69 5.16
CA LEU A 82 -8.58 -8.41 6.16
C LEU A 82 -8.63 -7.74 7.55
N LYS A 83 -9.37 -6.64 7.69
CA LYS A 83 -9.81 -6.07 8.98
C LYS A 83 -11.17 -6.63 9.36
#